data_AF-A0A8T7C9V2-F1
#
_entry.id   AF-A0A8T7C9V2-F1
#
_cell.length_a   1.000
_cell.length_b   1.000
_cell.length_c   1.000
_cell.angle_alpha   90.00
_cell.angle_beta   90.00
_cell.angle_gamma   90.00
#
_symmetry.space_group_name_H-M   'P 1'
#
loop_
_entity.id
_entity.type
_entity.pdbx_description
1 polymer ?
#
loop_
_entity_poly.entity_id
_entity_poly.type
_entity_poly.pdbx_seq_one_letter_code
_entity_poly.pdbx_strand_id
1 'polypeptide(L)'
;MIRPAFLLLLFFALHAALAGVHDDIGFTRLKNELGDKLPTGAGILIGQVESPLGVDHDNKEATLKVNTWVPNPKASGLRDVAIVNYREASEGVYSGHATAVARRLAGSGRNQGLVSDLAELRVYSTGHYLGGALLQTRRAGAPMAIPLRLINHSWAGNGRNSEILRRSDWLTEKDEVIQVVGVSNAKDKVNTSYMAAAVNAIVVGRSDANHSVGTPAIDDIYLSGRARPHLVAPLKTGSAAAPTVSSAVVLLLEVAANPALSSRAQPFINRGGIQIYDAGRSEVMRAVLMAGATRKTRNSSHGDIAGYRDVAENRMPNGLDRRYGAGQLDIYNAWKILTAGEQENVSRPCGFDYEPALAAGGVRDYELPMSGAGGQLAATVSWNLLFPAARGDNIDLSARLNRLELSLIEVSGDGERVVRESASPADTTQSLYETLQPDTAYLLRVTRADAAAGSQDFALAWHVISNEAP
;
A
#
# COMPACT_ATOMS: atom_id res chain seq x y z
N MET A 1 -58.72 -17.39 -41.70
CA MET A 1 -57.96 -16.14 -41.49
C MET A 1 -57.33 -16.23 -40.11
N ILE A 2 -56.14 -16.83 -40.02
CA ILE A 2 -55.46 -17.17 -38.75
C ILE A 2 -54.19 -16.32 -38.70
N ARG A 3 -54.10 -15.43 -37.70
CA ARG A 3 -52.92 -14.57 -37.48
C ARG A 3 -51.78 -15.40 -36.86
N PRO A 4 -50.53 -15.25 -37.33
CA PRO A 4 -49.40 -15.95 -36.76
C PRO A 4 -48.95 -15.30 -35.44
N ALA A 5 -48.61 -16.14 -34.47
CA ALA A 5 -48.02 -15.77 -33.20
C ALA A 5 -46.59 -15.22 -33.41
N PHE A 6 -46.32 -14.04 -32.87
CA PHE A 6 -44.98 -13.47 -32.79
C PHE A 6 -44.26 -14.08 -31.57
N LEU A 7 -43.33 -15.00 -31.83
CA LEU A 7 -42.42 -15.55 -30.83
C LEU A 7 -41.27 -14.54 -30.66
N LEU A 8 -41.36 -13.66 -29.65
CA LEU A 8 -40.28 -12.76 -29.28
C LEU A 8 -39.27 -13.55 -28.42
N LEU A 9 -38.25 -14.10 -29.08
CA LEU A 9 -37.11 -14.75 -28.41
C LEU A 9 -36.21 -13.65 -27.85
N LEU A 10 -36.34 -13.36 -26.55
CA LEU A 10 -35.41 -12.53 -25.79
C LEU A 10 -34.06 -13.27 -25.72
N PHE A 11 -33.12 -12.92 -26.60
CA PHE A 11 -31.72 -13.29 -26.44
C PHE A 11 -31.13 -12.47 -25.27
N PHE A 12 -31.17 -13.02 -24.06
CA PHE A 12 -30.21 -12.64 -23.03
C PHE A 12 -28.84 -13.15 -23.48
N ALA A 13 -28.12 -12.34 -24.25
CA ALA A 13 -26.69 -12.53 -24.45
C ALA A 13 -26.00 -12.28 -23.11
N LEU A 14 -25.79 -13.36 -22.35
CA LEU A 14 -24.93 -13.41 -21.19
C LEU A 14 -23.52 -13.01 -21.66
N HIS A 15 -23.20 -11.73 -21.59
CA HIS A 15 -21.83 -11.27 -21.75
C HIS A 15 -21.08 -11.73 -20.50
N ALA A 16 -20.55 -12.96 -20.53
CA ALA A 16 -19.46 -13.32 -19.65
C ALA A 16 -18.27 -12.43 -20.02
N ALA A 17 -18.23 -11.23 -19.44
CA ALA A 17 -17.03 -10.41 -19.49
C ALA A 17 -15.91 -11.28 -18.92
N LEU A 18 -14.87 -11.55 -19.72
CA LEU A 18 -13.66 -12.24 -19.24
C LEU A 18 -13.15 -11.47 -18.02
N ALA A 19 -13.33 -12.02 -16.81
CA ALA A 19 -12.92 -11.34 -15.60
C ALA A 19 -11.39 -11.14 -15.63
N GLY A 20 -10.91 -9.95 -15.25
CA GLY A 20 -9.50 -9.59 -15.25
C GLY A 20 -8.97 -9.20 -13.87
N VAL A 21 -7.74 -8.69 -13.82
CA VAL A 21 -7.12 -8.22 -12.56
C VAL A 21 -7.99 -7.18 -11.87
N HIS A 22 -8.70 -6.35 -12.63
CA HIS A 22 -9.66 -5.36 -12.11
C HIS A 22 -10.82 -5.98 -11.34
N ASP A 23 -11.32 -7.15 -11.76
CA ASP A 23 -12.36 -7.88 -11.03
C ASP A 23 -11.77 -8.52 -9.76
N ASP A 24 -10.61 -9.16 -9.89
CA ASP A 24 -9.92 -9.88 -8.82
C ASP A 24 -9.52 -8.98 -7.64
N ILE A 25 -9.29 -7.68 -7.88
CA ILE A 25 -8.94 -6.71 -6.83
C ILE A 25 -10.11 -5.82 -6.41
N GLY A 26 -11.34 -6.14 -6.84
CA GLY A 26 -12.55 -5.38 -6.47
C GLY A 26 -12.76 -4.06 -7.22
N PHE A 27 -11.90 -3.68 -8.17
CA PHE A 27 -12.03 -2.42 -8.90
C PHE A 27 -13.28 -2.35 -9.78
N THR A 28 -13.66 -3.44 -10.46
CA THR A 28 -14.91 -3.46 -11.24
C THR A 28 -16.13 -3.24 -10.35
N ARG A 29 -16.14 -3.84 -9.16
CA ARG A 29 -17.22 -3.64 -8.17
C ARG A 29 -17.30 -2.17 -7.75
N LEU A 30 -16.15 -1.56 -7.43
CA LEU A 30 -16.06 -0.14 -7.09
C LEU A 30 -16.56 0.75 -8.23
N LYS A 31 -16.13 0.47 -9.46
CA LYS A 31 -16.56 1.21 -10.65
C LYS A 31 -18.07 1.10 -10.88
N ASN A 32 -18.65 -0.08 -10.70
CA ASN A 32 -20.09 -0.27 -10.84
C ASN A 32 -20.88 0.46 -9.76
N GLU A 33 -20.37 0.54 -8.53
CA GLU A 33 -21.02 1.25 -7.43
C GLU A 33 -20.96 2.78 -7.60
N LEU A 34 -19.81 3.30 -8.03
CA LEU A 34 -19.60 4.75 -8.11
C LEU A 34 -20.00 5.38 -9.44
N GLY A 35 -19.99 4.62 -10.54
CA GLY A 35 -20.22 5.15 -11.87
C GLY A 35 -19.32 6.35 -12.15
N ASP A 36 -19.92 7.49 -12.49
CA ASP A 36 -19.21 8.74 -12.79
C ASP A 36 -18.53 9.39 -11.57
N LYS A 37 -18.80 8.91 -10.35
CA LYS A 37 -18.15 9.38 -9.11
C LYS A 37 -16.87 8.60 -8.78
N LEU A 38 -16.46 7.66 -9.64
CA LEU A 38 -15.22 6.92 -9.43
C LEU A 38 -14.03 7.91 -9.43
N PRO A 39 -13.15 7.90 -8.42
CA PRO A 39 -11.92 8.68 -8.46
C PRO A 39 -11.10 8.35 -9.71
N THR A 40 -10.32 9.30 -10.18
CA THR A 40 -9.62 9.24 -11.49
C THR A 40 -8.10 9.29 -11.37
N GLY A 41 -7.57 9.55 -10.17
CA GLY A 41 -6.20 9.93 -9.87
C GLY A 41 -5.91 11.44 -10.06
N ALA A 42 -6.92 12.26 -10.32
CA ALA A 42 -6.74 13.69 -10.58
C ALA A 42 -6.10 14.42 -9.40
N GLY A 43 -5.18 15.34 -9.70
CA GLY A 43 -4.48 16.15 -8.69
C GLY A 43 -3.41 15.43 -7.88
N ILE A 44 -3.20 14.12 -8.08
CA ILE A 44 -2.16 13.35 -7.39
C ILE A 44 -0.91 13.25 -8.27
N LEU A 45 0.23 13.74 -7.76
CA LEU A 45 1.52 13.58 -8.43
C LEU A 45 2.26 12.35 -7.91
N ILE A 46 2.78 11.54 -8.83
CA ILE A 46 3.49 10.30 -8.50
C ILE A 46 4.81 10.14 -9.24
N GLY A 47 5.67 9.28 -8.68
CA GLY A 47 6.94 8.90 -9.23
C GLY A 47 7.05 7.42 -9.56
N GLN A 48 7.89 7.09 -10.53
CA GLN A 48 8.36 5.74 -10.82
C GLN A 48 9.90 5.74 -10.82
N VAL A 49 10.49 4.78 -10.10
CA VAL A 49 11.95 4.56 -10.10
C VAL A 49 12.25 3.27 -10.85
N GLU A 50 13.20 3.34 -11.79
CA GLU A 50 13.62 2.20 -12.62
C GLU A 50 15.13 2.05 -12.63
N SER A 51 15.59 0.79 -12.64
CA SER A 51 17.02 0.53 -12.83
C SER A 51 17.36 0.68 -14.31
N PRO A 52 18.45 1.41 -14.65
CA PRO A 52 18.90 1.48 -16.04
C PRO A 52 19.28 0.10 -16.56
N LEU A 53 18.80 -0.23 -17.76
CA LEU A 53 19.24 -1.38 -18.54
C LEU A 53 20.06 -0.89 -19.72
N GLY A 54 21.23 -1.47 -19.98
CA GLY A 54 21.96 -1.20 -21.21
C GLY A 54 21.24 -1.84 -22.40
N VAL A 55 20.76 -1.03 -23.35
CA VAL A 55 20.24 -1.50 -24.64
C VAL A 55 21.22 -1.15 -25.75
N ASP A 56 21.32 -2.02 -26.75
CA ASP A 56 22.09 -1.74 -27.95
C ASP A 56 21.34 -0.68 -28.76
N HIS A 57 22.00 0.46 -29.01
CA HIS A 57 21.46 1.52 -29.84
C HIS A 57 21.88 1.24 -31.29
N ASP A 58 20.89 0.98 -32.14
CA ASP A 58 21.01 0.58 -33.55
C ASP A 58 21.75 -0.74 -33.81
N ASN A 59 21.12 -1.63 -34.58
CA ASN A 59 21.64 -2.94 -35.01
C ASN A 59 22.81 -2.83 -36.01
N LYS A 60 23.71 -1.85 -35.85
CA LYS A 60 24.88 -1.62 -36.69
C LYS A 60 26.09 -1.37 -35.81
N GLU A 61 26.84 -2.46 -35.62
CA GLU A 61 28.16 -2.53 -35.01
C GLU A 61 28.25 -2.10 -33.54
N ALA A 62 28.77 -3.02 -32.72
CA ALA A 62 28.97 -2.83 -31.30
C ALA A 62 29.78 -1.56 -31.01
N THR A 63 29.18 -0.50 -30.44
CA THR A 63 29.84 0.49 -29.56
C THR A 63 28.86 1.58 -29.07
N LEU A 64 28.04 1.25 -28.06
CA LEU A 64 27.56 2.10 -26.93
C LEU A 64 26.23 1.53 -26.42
N LYS A 65 26.28 0.82 -25.28
CA LYS A 65 25.05 0.49 -24.55
C LYS A 65 24.48 1.78 -23.99
N VAL A 66 23.37 2.26 -24.54
CA VAL A 66 22.65 3.40 -23.97
C VAL A 66 21.82 2.84 -22.83
N ASN A 67 21.97 3.41 -21.63
CA ASN A 67 21.08 3.05 -20.53
C ASN A 67 19.64 3.47 -20.90
N THR A 68 18.65 2.65 -20.61
CA THR A 68 17.24 3.03 -20.73
C THR A 68 16.45 2.62 -19.49
N TRP A 69 15.64 3.56 -19.02
CA TRP A 69 14.86 3.46 -17.78
C TRP A 69 13.56 4.27 -17.86
N VAL A 70 13.35 5.02 -18.95
CA VAL A 70 12.18 5.86 -19.15
C VAL A 70 11.14 5.09 -19.96
N PRO A 71 9.84 5.13 -19.56
CA PRO A 71 8.77 4.51 -20.34
C PRO A 71 8.59 5.24 -21.68
N ASN A 72 8.10 4.53 -22.69
CA ASN A 72 7.75 5.13 -23.97
C ASN A 72 6.46 5.97 -23.80
N PRO A 73 6.52 7.31 -23.90
CA PRO A 73 5.34 8.18 -23.73
C PRO A 73 4.32 7.99 -24.86
N LYS A 74 4.73 7.46 -26.02
CA LYS A 74 3.83 7.19 -27.17
C LYS A 74 3.15 5.82 -27.08
N ALA A 75 3.48 5.02 -26.07
CA ALA A 75 2.88 3.72 -25.86
C ALA A 75 1.36 3.84 -25.66
N SER A 76 0.58 2.96 -26.30
CA SER A 76 -0.87 2.91 -26.07
C SER A 76 -1.17 2.83 -24.56
N GLY A 77 -2.14 3.63 -24.10
CA GLY A 77 -2.51 3.79 -22.70
C GLY A 77 -1.77 4.89 -21.94
N LEU A 78 -0.66 5.43 -22.43
CA LEU A 78 0.12 6.49 -21.74
C LEU A 78 0.10 7.85 -22.43
N ARG A 79 -0.66 7.99 -23.53
CA ARG A 79 -0.63 9.19 -24.38
C ARG A 79 -1.13 10.44 -23.67
N ASP A 80 -2.00 10.27 -22.69
CA ASP A 80 -2.64 11.36 -21.96
C ASP A 80 -1.92 11.67 -20.63
N VAL A 81 -0.82 10.95 -20.32
CA VAL A 81 -0.01 11.14 -19.12
C VAL A 81 1.32 11.77 -19.52
N ALA A 82 1.64 12.93 -18.95
CA ALA A 82 2.94 13.55 -19.17
C ALA A 82 4.04 12.74 -18.47
N ILE A 83 4.93 12.12 -19.24
CA ILE A 83 6.12 11.44 -18.71
C ILE A 83 7.24 12.48 -18.52
N VAL A 84 7.51 12.86 -17.27
CA VAL A 84 8.58 13.82 -16.95
C VAL A 84 9.85 13.08 -16.58
N ASN A 85 10.82 13.16 -17.47
CA ASN A 85 12.12 12.50 -17.39
C ASN A 85 13.12 13.35 -16.59
N TYR A 86 13.30 13.05 -15.31
CA TYR A 86 14.27 13.75 -14.48
C TYR A 86 15.69 13.27 -14.80
N ARG A 87 16.39 14.10 -15.60
CA ARG A 87 17.77 13.96 -16.12
C ARG A 87 17.95 13.38 -17.52
N GLU A 88 17.00 13.64 -18.41
CA GLU A 88 17.18 13.53 -19.88
C GLU A 88 17.82 12.21 -20.33
N ALA A 89 17.19 11.08 -19.98
CA ALA A 89 17.42 9.86 -20.76
C ALA A 89 17.48 10.16 -22.25
N SER A 90 18.42 9.54 -22.95
CA SER A 90 18.63 9.73 -24.37
C SER A 90 17.29 9.69 -25.10
N GLU A 91 16.99 10.78 -25.81
CA GLU A 91 15.72 10.94 -26.49
C GLU A 91 15.50 9.76 -27.46
N GLY A 92 14.28 9.23 -27.52
CA GLY A 92 13.94 8.10 -28.38
C GLY A 92 14.31 6.72 -27.85
N VAL A 93 15.01 6.60 -26.71
CA VAL A 93 15.42 5.30 -26.14
C VAL A 93 14.57 4.95 -24.91
N TYR A 94 13.66 3.99 -25.08
CA TYR A 94 12.68 3.64 -24.04
C TYR A 94 12.82 2.22 -23.50
N SER A 95 12.54 2.05 -22.21
CA SER A 95 12.56 0.77 -21.53
C SER A 95 11.19 0.09 -21.65
N GLY A 96 11.16 -1.11 -22.22
CA GLY A 96 9.95 -1.93 -22.27
C GLY A 96 9.44 -2.31 -20.87
N HIS A 97 10.36 -2.56 -19.92
CA HIS A 97 10.01 -2.79 -18.52
C HIS A 97 9.37 -1.55 -17.89
N ALA A 98 10.03 -0.39 -17.99
CA ALA A 98 9.52 0.86 -17.45
C ALA A 98 8.15 1.20 -18.05
N THR A 99 7.97 0.97 -19.36
CA THR A 99 6.70 1.16 -20.07
C THR A 99 5.60 0.25 -19.52
N ALA A 100 5.90 -1.01 -19.22
CA ALA A 100 4.94 -1.96 -18.67
C ALA A 100 4.54 -1.64 -17.21
N VAL A 101 5.47 -1.07 -16.43
CA VAL A 101 5.22 -0.56 -15.07
C VAL A 101 4.36 0.71 -15.14
N ALA A 102 4.76 1.70 -15.95
CA ALA A 102 4.04 2.96 -16.13
C ALA A 102 2.59 2.72 -16.57
N ARG A 103 2.37 1.79 -17.50
CA ARG A 103 1.02 1.39 -17.93
C ARG A 103 0.14 0.82 -16.80
N ARG A 104 0.72 0.05 -15.88
CA ARG A 104 -0.01 -0.49 -14.71
C ARG A 104 -0.22 0.56 -13.63
N LEU A 105 0.63 1.57 -13.59
CA LEU A 105 0.55 2.65 -12.63
C LEU A 105 -0.48 3.70 -13.06
N ALA A 106 -0.41 4.12 -14.32
CA ALA A 106 -1.06 5.31 -14.86
C ALA A 106 -1.77 5.09 -16.21
N GLY A 107 -1.65 3.90 -16.81
CA GLY A 107 -2.14 3.68 -18.16
C GLY A 107 -3.65 3.48 -18.23
N SER A 108 -4.28 4.01 -19.28
CA SER A 108 -5.69 3.79 -19.58
C SER A 108 -5.92 2.47 -20.33
N GLY A 109 -7.04 1.80 -20.02
CA GLY A 109 -7.51 0.60 -20.72
C GLY A 109 -7.60 -0.66 -19.86
N ARG A 110 -8.02 -1.77 -20.48
CA ARG A 110 -8.26 -3.04 -19.78
C ARG A 110 -6.95 -3.64 -19.25
N ASN A 111 -6.94 -4.06 -17.98
CA ASN A 111 -5.76 -4.60 -17.28
C ASN A 111 -4.55 -3.63 -17.24
N GLN A 112 -4.82 -2.32 -17.36
CA GLN A 112 -3.84 -1.26 -17.11
C GLN A 112 -4.08 -0.66 -15.72
N GLY A 113 -3.58 0.55 -15.47
CA GLY A 113 -3.82 1.30 -14.25
C GLY A 113 -5.31 1.47 -13.93
N LEU A 114 -5.57 1.81 -12.67
CA LEU A 114 -6.90 2.08 -12.14
C LEU A 114 -7.27 3.56 -12.30
N VAL A 115 -6.27 4.42 -12.47
CA VAL A 115 -6.41 5.86 -12.70
C VAL A 115 -6.67 6.16 -14.18
N SER A 116 -7.44 7.21 -14.45
CA SER A 116 -7.81 7.66 -15.79
C SER A 116 -7.43 9.11 -16.10
N ASP A 117 -7.13 9.94 -15.09
CA ASP A 117 -6.84 11.37 -15.24
C ASP A 117 -5.56 11.79 -14.49
N LEU A 118 -4.54 10.92 -14.53
CA LEU A 118 -3.23 11.26 -13.98
C LEU A 118 -2.49 12.20 -14.94
N ALA A 119 -2.34 13.47 -14.55
CA ALA A 119 -1.69 14.47 -15.41
C ALA A 119 -0.21 14.18 -15.68
N GLU A 120 0.54 13.72 -14.67
CA GLU A 120 2.00 13.60 -14.74
C GLU A 120 2.53 12.36 -14.00
N LEU A 121 3.48 11.68 -14.63
CA LEU A 121 4.32 10.63 -14.01
C LEU A 121 5.79 11.04 -14.07
N ARG A 122 6.41 11.26 -12.90
CA ARG A 122 7.83 11.57 -12.79
C ARG A 122 8.67 10.31 -12.81
N VAL A 123 9.66 10.22 -13.68
CA VAL A 123 10.47 9.02 -13.83
C VAL A 123 11.91 9.30 -13.43
N TYR A 124 12.45 8.43 -12.57
CA TYR A 124 13.80 8.51 -12.04
C TYR A 124 14.57 7.23 -12.38
N SER A 125 15.85 7.36 -12.73
CA SER A 125 16.75 6.21 -12.63
C SER A 125 17.04 5.91 -11.16
N THR A 126 17.35 4.65 -10.82
CA THR A 126 17.78 4.27 -9.47
C THR A 126 18.95 5.12 -8.99
N GLY A 127 19.97 5.35 -9.82
CA GLY A 127 21.11 6.20 -9.47
C GLY A 127 20.72 7.64 -9.14
N HIS A 128 19.74 8.21 -9.87
CA HIS A 128 19.26 9.57 -9.63
C HIS A 128 18.39 9.67 -8.37
N TYR A 129 17.50 8.69 -8.17
CA TYR A 129 16.67 8.57 -6.97
C TYR A 129 17.54 8.43 -5.71
N LEU A 130 18.48 7.48 -5.70
CA LEU A 130 19.33 7.20 -4.55
C LEU A 130 20.34 8.33 -4.30
N GLY A 131 20.96 8.82 -5.36
CA GLY A 131 22.06 9.76 -5.29
C GLY A 131 21.62 11.21 -5.40
N GLY A 132 22.11 11.88 -6.45
CA GLY A 132 22.25 13.33 -6.52
C GLY A 132 20.98 14.18 -6.61
N ALA A 133 19.79 13.58 -6.65
CA ALA A 133 18.53 14.32 -6.63
C ALA A 133 17.70 13.99 -5.40
N LEU A 134 17.02 12.85 -5.37
CA LEU A 134 15.86 12.73 -4.47
C LEU A 134 16.26 12.40 -3.03
N LEU A 135 16.92 11.26 -2.78
CA LEU A 135 17.30 10.88 -1.40
C LEU A 135 18.54 11.63 -0.89
N GLN A 136 19.40 12.12 -1.79
CA GLN A 136 20.67 12.76 -1.43
C GLN A 136 21.59 11.88 -0.58
N THR A 137 21.67 10.58 -0.87
CA THR A 137 22.53 9.66 -0.11
C THR A 137 23.99 10.10 -0.13
N ARG A 138 24.68 9.97 1.02
CA ARG A 138 26.05 10.43 1.30
C ARG A 138 26.21 11.96 1.30
N ARG A 139 25.13 12.72 1.45
CA ARG A 139 25.15 14.17 1.63
C ARG A 139 24.56 14.54 2.99
N ALA A 140 25.00 15.65 3.59
CA ALA A 140 24.45 16.10 4.87
C ALA A 140 22.97 16.56 4.77
N GLY A 141 22.59 17.00 3.56
CA GLY A 141 21.26 17.53 3.25
C GLY A 141 20.12 16.53 3.43
N ALA A 142 18.94 17.07 3.75
CA ALA A 142 17.68 16.36 3.67
C ALA A 142 17.41 15.81 2.27
N PRO A 143 16.63 14.72 2.13
CA PRO A 143 15.99 14.41 0.86
C PRO A 143 15.30 15.65 0.29
N MET A 144 15.29 15.77 -1.05
CA MET A 144 14.64 16.91 -1.70
C MET A 144 13.16 16.95 -1.33
N ALA A 145 12.68 18.15 -1.00
CA ALA A 145 11.24 18.39 -0.93
C ALA A 145 10.66 18.22 -2.34
N ILE A 146 9.65 17.35 -2.45
CA ILE A 146 9.02 16.99 -3.72
C ILE A 146 7.50 17.06 -3.55
N PRO A 147 6.74 17.47 -4.58
CA PRO A 147 5.29 17.49 -4.54
C PRO A 147 4.67 16.12 -4.82
N LEU A 148 5.46 15.03 -4.74
CA LEU A 148 4.97 13.67 -4.99
C LEU A 148 4.25 13.14 -3.76
N ARG A 149 3.14 12.43 -3.96
CA ARG A 149 2.46 11.69 -2.88
C ARG A 149 2.80 10.21 -2.85
N LEU A 150 3.28 9.66 -3.96
CA LEU A 150 3.64 8.25 -4.07
C LEU A 150 4.84 8.06 -4.98
N ILE A 151 5.73 7.12 -4.63
CA ILE A 151 6.81 6.64 -5.49
C ILE A 151 6.72 5.12 -5.59
N ASN A 152 6.66 4.63 -6.83
CA ASN A 152 6.70 3.20 -7.14
C ASN A 152 8.14 2.71 -7.35
N HIS A 153 8.46 1.57 -6.73
CA HIS A 153 9.73 0.85 -6.88
C HIS A 153 9.48 -0.54 -7.45
N SER A 154 9.66 -0.69 -8.76
CA SER A 154 9.52 -1.96 -9.49
C SER A 154 10.86 -2.56 -9.93
N TRP A 155 11.92 -2.34 -9.15
CA TRP A 155 13.26 -2.85 -9.39
C TRP A 155 13.79 -3.61 -8.17
N ALA A 156 14.68 -4.56 -8.40
CA ALA A 156 15.43 -5.22 -7.35
C ALA A 156 16.88 -4.74 -7.41
N GLY A 157 17.43 -4.39 -6.25
CA GLY A 157 18.86 -4.12 -6.07
C GLY A 157 19.39 -4.89 -4.86
N ASN A 158 20.67 -5.24 -4.89
CA ASN A 158 21.36 -5.96 -3.81
C ASN A 158 22.25 -5.00 -3.01
N GLY A 159 21.64 -3.99 -2.39
CA GLY A 159 22.32 -3.08 -1.46
C GLY A 159 21.92 -3.39 -0.02
N ARG A 160 22.87 -3.30 0.92
CA ARG A 160 22.59 -3.25 2.37
C ARG A 160 23.17 -1.97 2.95
N ASN A 161 22.60 -0.84 2.57
CA ASN A 161 22.99 0.45 3.14
C ASN A 161 21.77 1.07 3.86
N SER A 162 21.87 1.19 5.18
CA SER A 162 20.78 1.68 5.99
C SER A 162 20.54 3.18 5.87
N GLU A 163 21.52 3.97 5.39
CA GLU A 163 21.33 5.39 5.12
C GLU A 163 20.22 5.64 4.07
N ILE A 164 20.22 4.87 2.98
CA ILE A 164 19.20 4.96 1.92
C ILE A 164 17.81 4.62 2.47
N LEU A 165 17.72 3.54 3.27
CA LEU A 165 16.45 3.13 3.86
C LEU A 165 15.94 4.19 4.82
N ARG A 166 16.82 4.76 5.65
CA ARG A 166 16.48 5.85 6.57
C ARG A 166 16.00 7.08 5.84
N ARG A 167 16.66 7.48 4.74
CA ARG A 167 16.22 8.62 3.93
C ARG A 167 14.88 8.39 3.26
N SER A 168 14.62 7.17 2.81
CA SER A 168 13.32 6.79 2.24
C SER A 168 12.22 6.80 3.30
N ASP A 169 12.49 6.22 4.47
CA ASP A 169 11.55 6.19 5.59
C ASP A 169 11.31 7.60 6.15
N TRP A 170 12.34 8.44 6.17
CA TRP A 170 12.28 9.85 6.52
C TRP A 170 11.38 10.63 5.57
N LEU A 171 11.42 10.37 4.26
CA LEU A 171 10.51 11.00 3.29
C LEU A 171 9.06 10.61 3.53
N THR A 172 8.80 9.34 3.85
CA THR A 172 7.44 8.91 4.21
C THR A 172 6.98 9.63 5.48
N GLU A 173 7.81 9.63 6.52
CA GLU A 173 7.49 10.20 7.84
C GLU A 173 7.37 11.73 7.82
N LYS A 174 8.24 12.45 7.09
CA LYS A 174 8.29 13.92 7.12
C LYS A 174 7.57 14.59 5.98
N ASP A 175 7.43 13.91 4.84
CA ASP A 175 6.79 14.50 3.66
C ASP A 175 5.56 13.71 3.18
N GLU A 176 5.17 12.63 3.87
CA GLU A 176 4.02 11.79 3.51
C GLU A 176 4.09 11.29 2.05
N VAL A 177 5.32 11.00 1.60
CA VAL A 177 5.60 10.39 0.29
C VAL A 177 5.56 8.87 0.43
N ILE A 178 4.45 8.27 0.04
CA ILE A 178 4.22 6.84 0.17
C ILE A 178 5.15 6.07 -0.78
N GLN A 179 5.93 5.16 -0.22
CA GLN A 179 6.81 4.27 -0.99
C GLN A 179 6.10 2.94 -1.22
N VAL A 180 5.86 2.56 -2.48
CA VAL A 180 5.28 1.24 -2.82
C VAL A 180 6.32 0.40 -3.53
N VAL A 181 6.66 -0.75 -2.95
CA VAL A 181 7.84 -1.53 -3.36
C VAL A 181 7.48 -2.96 -3.70
N GLY A 182 7.89 -3.42 -4.88
CA GLY A 182 7.80 -4.83 -5.26
C GLY A 182 8.90 -5.67 -4.60
N VAL A 183 8.53 -6.84 -4.08
CA VAL A 183 9.50 -7.86 -3.67
C VAL A 183 10.11 -8.59 -4.87
N SER A 184 11.26 -9.24 -4.67
CA SER A 184 11.87 -10.10 -5.70
C SER A 184 11.03 -11.36 -5.99
N ASN A 185 11.12 -11.87 -7.21
CA ASN A 185 10.37 -13.05 -7.69
C ASN A 185 11.02 -14.39 -7.28
N ALA A 186 11.72 -14.44 -6.14
CA ALA A 186 12.42 -15.64 -5.68
C ALA A 186 11.70 -16.28 -4.48
N LYS A 187 10.88 -17.30 -4.76
CA LYS A 187 10.04 -18.01 -3.79
C LYS A 187 10.78 -18.43 -2.54
N ASP A 188 10.20 -18.11 -1.38
CA ASP A 188 10.67 -18.51 -0.05
C ASP A 188 12.12 -18.12 0.29
N LYS A 189 12.74 -17.27 -0.55
CA LYS A 189 14.04 -16.67 -0.25
C LYS A 189 13.85 -15.42 0.59
N VAL A 190 14.85 -15.13 1.42
CA VAL A 190 14.92 -13.84 2.11
C VAL A 190 14.87 -12.74 1.07
N ASN A 191 13.97 -11.78 1.26
CA ASN A 191 13.82 -10.67 0.33
C ASN A 191 15.08 -9.81 0.33
N THR A 192 15.84 -9.86 -0.76
CA THR A 192 17.01 -9.02 -0.98
C THR A 192 16.68 -7.78 -1.80
N SER A 193 15.42 -7.56 -2.20
CA SER A 193 14.99 -6.31 -2.82
C SER A 193 15.24 -5.19 -1.83
N TYR A 194 16.22 -4.36 -2.15
CA TYR A 194 16.76 -3.39 -1.23
C TYR A 194 15.71 -2.48 -0.57
N MET A 195 14.88 -1.81 -1.38
CA MET A 195 13.83 -0.92 -0.88
C MET A 195 12.72 -1.65 -0.11
N ALA A 196 12.59 -2.97 -0.27
CA ALA A 196 11.57 -3.75 0.43
C ALA A 196 11.94 -3.99 1.90
N ALA A 197 13.17 -3.64 2.30
CA ALA A 197 13.58 -3.54 3.70
C ALA A 197 13.29 -2.16 4.30
N ALA A 198 12.77 -1.17 3.57
CA ALA A 198 12.32 0.08 4.17
C ALA A 198 11.16 -0.18 5.14
N VAL A 199 11.16 0.49 6.29
CA VAL A 199 10.19 0.22 7.36
C VAL A 199 8.82 0.82 7.02
N ASN A 200 8.82 2.05 6.53
CA ASN A 200 7.64 2.86 6.23
C ASN A 200 7.10 2.62 4.80
N ALA A 201 7.65 1.64 4.07
CA ALA A 201 7.16 1.29 2.74
C ALA A 201 5.97 0.33 2.79
N ILE A 202 5.09 0.43 1.79
CA ILE A 202 4.09 -0.57 1.45
C ILE A 202 4.75 -1.61 0.54
N VAL A 203 5.03 -2.80 1.07
CA VAL A 203 5.75 -3.85 0.33
C VAL A 203 4.78 -4.85 -0.25
N VAL A 204 4.89 -5.11 -1.55
CA VAL A 204 3.88 -5.82 -2.34
C VAL A 204 4.46 -7.10 -2.94
N GLY A 205 3.77 -8.21 -2.69
CA GLY A 205 4.05 -9.53 -3.26
C GLY A 205 3.03 -10.00 -4.30
N ARG A 206 3.03 -11.29 -4.55
CA ARG A 206 2.19 -11.98 -5.54
C ARG A 206 1.25 -12.96 -4.87
N SER A 207 0.00 -13.02 -5.33
CA SER A 207 -1.03 -13.91 -4.75
C SER A 207 -0.74 -15.40 -4.95
N ASP A 208 0.21 -15.77 -5.81
CA ASP A 208 0.68 -17.16 -5.96
C ASP A 208 1.82 -17.54 -5.00
N ALA A 209 2.16 -16.68 -4.03
CA ALA A 209 3.28 -16.83 -3.09
C ALA A 209 4.66 -17.06 -3.74
N ASN A 210 4.80 -16.87 -5.05
CA ASN A 210 6.05 -17.13 -5.76
C ASN A 210 6.96 -15.90 -5.74
N HIS A 211 7.30 -15.47 -4.52
CA HIS A 211 8.11 -14.28 -4.25
C HIS A 211 8.92 -14.43 -2.97
N SER A 212 9.83 -13.48 -2.75
CA SER A 212 10.70 -13.46 -1.58
C SER A 212 10.01 -12.88 -0.35
N VAL A 213 10.29 -13.46 0.80
CA VAL A 213 9.63 -13.15 2.08
C VAL A 213 10.64 -12.70 3.13
N GLY A 214 10.15 -12.07 4.19
CA GLY A 214 11.00 -11.60 5.27
C GLY A 214 11.91 -10.42 4.89
N THR A 215 12.80 -10.04 5.79
CA THR A 215 13.86 -9.04 5.55
C THR A 215 15.24 -9.56 5.98
N PRO A 216 16.34 -9.07 5.40
CA PRO A 216 17.68 -9.32 5.91
C PRO A 216 17.96 -8.42 7.13
N ALA A 217 18.92 -8.81 7.96
CA ALA A 217 19.47 -7.92 8.97
C ALA A 217 20.42 -6.92 8.29
N ILE A 218 20.21 -5.65 8.55
CA ILE A 218 21.04 -4.55 8.02
C ILE A 218 21.70 -3.80 9.19
N ASP A 219 20.93 -3.43 10.21
CA ASP A 219 21.42 -2.86 11.47
C ASP A 219 20.38 -3.04 12.60
N ASP A 220 20.49 -2.25 13.66
CA ASP A 220 19.65 -2.25 14.87
C ASP A 220 18.22 -1.76 14.67
N ILE A 221 17.93 -1.06 13.58
CA ILE A 221 16.58 -0.61 13.21
C ILE A 221 16.01 -1.50 12.10
N TYR A 222 16.84 -1.83 11.11
CA TYR A 222 16.46 -2.63 9.95
C TYR A 222 16.71 -4.12 10.23
N LEU A 223 15.85 -4.67 11.09
CA LEU A 223 15.94 -6.03 11.61
C LEU A 223 15.60 -7.10 10.55
N SER A 224 16.17 -8.30 10.73
CA SER A 224 15.80 -9.47 9.93
C SER A 224 14.44 -10.04 10.30
N GLY A 225 13.82 -10.76 9.38
CA GLY A 225 12.64 -11.58 9.64
C GLY A 225 11.31 -10.82 9.79
N ARG A 226 11.30 -9.50 9.52
CA ARG A 226 10.06 -8.70 9.51
C ARG A 226 9.07 -9.21 8.48
N ALA A 227 7.79 -9.08 8.77
CA ALA A 227 6.74 -9.64 7.92
C ALA A 227 6.63 -8.87 6.60
N ARG A 228 7.18 -9.47 5.54
CA ARG A 228 7.11 -8.98 4.17
C ARG A 228 6.70 -10.13 3.24
N PRO A 229 5.79 -9.90 2.27
CA PRO A 229 5.17 -8.61 1.93
C PRO A 229 4.11 -8.14 2.94
N HIS A 230 3.66 -6.90 2.82
CA HIS A 230 2.52 -6.36 3.59
C HIS A 230 1.17 -6.78 2.98
N LEU A 231 1.09 -6.86 1.65
CA LEU A 231 -0.04 -7.39 0.92
C LEU A 231 0.40 -7.94 -0.44
N VAL A 232 -0.49 -8.62 -1.15
CA VAL A 232 -0.21 -9.19 -2.46
C VAL A 232 -1.21 -8.72 -3.53
N ALA A 233 -0.85 -8.91 -4.80
CA ALA A 233 -1.75 -8.71 -5.93
C ALA A 233 -1.69 -9.92 -6.89
N PRO A 234 -2.77 -10.18 -7.67
CA PRO A 234 -2.90 -11.40 -8.49
C PRO A 234 -2.14 -11.28 -9.81
N LEU A 235 -0.82 -11.13 -9.73
CA LEU A 235 0.06 -10.87 -10.86
C LEU A 235 1.31 -11.74 -10.83
N LYS A 236 1.89 -11.95 -12.01
CA LYS A 236 3.02 -12.88 -12.23
C LYS A 236 4.38 -12.36 -11.74
N THR A 237 4.51 -11.08 -11.42
CA THR A 237 5.78 -10.48 -10.98
C THR A 237 5.56 -9.40 -9.93
N GLY A 238 6.52 -9.21 -9.03
CA GLY A 238 6.54 -8.08 -8.10
C GLY A 238 6.53 -6.72 -8.81
N SER A 239 7.20 -6.63 -9.97
CA SER A 239 7.21 -5.43 -10.83
C SER A 239 5.87 -5.15 -11.53
N ALA A 240 4.94 -6.11 -11.55
CA ALA A 240 3.56 -5.87 -11.98
C ALA A 240 2.64 -5.61 -10.78
N ALA A 241 2.87 -6.32 -9.67
CA ALA A 241 2.07 -6.19 -8.45
C ALA A 241 2.19 -4.80 -7.81
N ALA A 242 3.42 -4.31 -7.63
CA ALA A 242 3.67 -3.01 -7.01
C ALA A 242 2.97 -1.83 -7.72
N PRO A 243 3.05 -1.64 -9.06
CA PRO A 243 2.37 -0.53 -9.72
C PRO A 243 0.84 -0.67 -9.69
N THR A 244 0.31 -1.89 -9.63
CA THR A 244 -1.14 -2.13 -9.48
C THR A 244 -1.64 -1.64 -8.12
N VAL A 245 -0.93 -2.01 -7.03
CA VAL A 245 -1.23 -1.47 -5.69
C VAL A 245 -1.00 0.04 -5.65
N SER A 246 0.04 0.55 -6.31
CA SER A 246 0.29 1.98 -6.38
C SER A 246 -0.86 2.74 -7.04
N SER A 247 -1.41 2.21 -8.14
CA SER A 247 -2.56 2.81 -8.82
C SER A 247 -3.81 2.81 -7.92
N ALA A 248 -4.02 1.77 -7.11
CA ALA A 248 -5.07 1.75 -6.10
C ALA A 248 -4.87 2.80 -5.02
N VAL A 249 -3.63 2.98 -4.53
CA VAL A 249 -3.31 4.03 -3.55
C VAL A 249 -3.58 5.41 -4.13
N VAL A 250 -3.27 5.66 -5.40
CA VAL A 250 -3.54 6.96 -6.04
C VAL A 250 -5.04 7.29 -6.05
N LEU A 251 -5.89 6.32 -6.37
CA LEU A 251 -7.35 6.50 -6.29
C LEU A 251 -7.82 6.83 -4.86
N LEU A 252 -7.29 6.11 -3.87
CA LEU A 252 -7.62 6.34 -2.46
C LEU A 252 -7.10 7.70 -1.97
N LEU A 253 -5.95 8.17 -2.46
CA LEU A 253 -5.39 9.48 -2.14
C LEU A 253 -6.25 10.64 -2.67
N GLU A 254 -6.85 10.50 -3.86
CA GLU A 254 -7.82 11.47 -4.36
C GLU A 254 -9.06 11.52 -3.45
N VAL A 255 -9.59 10.36 -3.05
CA VAL A 255 -10.73 10.28 -2.12
C VAL A 255 -10.37 10.92 -0.77
N ALA A 256 -9.18 10.62 -0.24
CA ALA A 256 -8.68 11.13 1.02
C ALA A 256 -8.39 12.64 1.03
N ALA A 257 -8.36 13.29 -0.14
CA ALA A 257 -8.23 14.75 -0.22
C ALA A 257 -9.51 15.47 0.23
N ASN A 258 -10.63 14.76 0.41
CA ASN A 258 -11.84 15.32 0.98
C ASN A 258 -11.69 15.54 2.50
N PRO A 259 -11.70 16.81 2.99
CA PRO A 259 -11.57 17.10 4.42
C PRO A 259 -12.66 16.47 5.28
N ALA A 260 -13.84 16.18 4.72
CA ALA A 260 -14.94 15.58 5.47
C ALA A 260 -14.68 14.12 5.91
N LEU A 261 -13.60 13.50 5.39
CA LEU A 261 -13.18 12.17 5.83
C LEU A 261 -12.26 12.22 7.04
N SER A 262 -11.87 13.40 7.52
CA SER A 262 -10.96 13.58 8.65
C SER A 262 -11.58 14.38 9.78
N SER A 263 -11.25 14.00 11.01
CA SER A 263 -11.71 14.65 12.24
C SER A 263 -11.05 16.01 12.41
N ARG A 264 -9.78 16.16 12.03
CA ARG A 264 -9.07 17.43 12.12
C ARG A 264 -9.36 18.33 10.93
N ALA A 265 -9.78 19.56 11.23
CA ALA A 265 -10.04 20.57 10.20
C ALA A 265 -8.78 21.10 9.51
N GLN A 266 -7.62 21.06 10.18
CA GLN A 266 -6.36 21.58 9.65
C GLN A 266 -5.52 20.44 9.06
N PRO A 267 -5.20 20.48 7.74
CA PRO A 267 -4.35 19.47 7.14
C PRO A 267 -2.90 19.62 7.59
N PHE A 268 -2.16 18.52 7.55
CA PHE A 268 -0.70 18.56 7.52
C PHE A 268 -0.24 19.14 6.18
N ILE A 269 0.75 20.03 6.19
CA ILE A 269 1.37 20.55 4.96
C ILE A 269 2.79 20.03 4.89
N ASN A 270 3.08 19.19 3.90
CA ASN A 270 4.42 18.67 3.71
C ASN A 270 5.38 19.74 3.15
N ARG A 271 6.69 19.45 3.12
CA ARG A 271 7.67 20.42 2.58
C ARG A 271 7.51 20.66 1.08
N GLY A 272 6.81 19.79 0.36
CA GLY A 272 6.41 19.96 -1.03
C GLY A 272 5.20 20.87 -1.23
N GLY A 273 4.62 21.42 -0.16
CA GLY A 273 3.46 22.30 -0.19
C GLY A 273 2.11 21.60 -0.37
N ILE A 274 2.07 20.27 -0.22
CA ILE A 274 0.83 19.49 -0.38
C ILE A 274 0.09 19.43 0.95
N GLN A 275 -1.21 19.76 0.89
CA GLN A 275 -2.14 19.57 2.01
C GLN A 275 -2.56 18.10 2.11
N ILE A 276 -2.49 17.56 3.32
CA ILE A 276 -2.74 16.16 3.61
C ILE A 276 -3.61 16.08 4.86
N TYR A 277 -4.86 15.70 4.66
CA TYR A 277 -5.79 15.37 5.74
C TYR A 277 -5.45 13.98 6.32
N ASP A 278 -6.01 13.68 7.49
CA ASP A 278 -5.73 12.44 8.22
C ASP A 278 -6.02 11.18 7.41
N ALA A 279 -7.12 11.21 6.64
CA ALA A 279 -7.47 10.16 5.70
C ALA A 279 -6.34 9.86 4.70
N GLY A 280 -5.53 10.86 4.36
CA GLY A 280 -4.47 10.80 3.37
C GLY A 280 -3.09 10.48 3.94
N ARG A 281 -2.94 10.29 5.26
CA ARG A 281 -1.64 9.98 5.88
C ARG A 281 -1.15 8.59 5.47
N SER A 282 0.15 8.42 5.40
CA SER A 282 0.79 7.19 4.91
C SER A 282 0.50 5.98 5.79
N GLU A 283 0.36 6.19 7.10
CA GLU A 283 -0.10 5.20 8.07
C GLU A 283 -1.53 4.76 7.78
N VAL A 284 -2.44 5.70 7.52
CA VAL A 284 -3.84 5.42 7.20
C VAL A 284 -3.93 4.63 5.90
N MET A 285 -3.25 5.06 4.84
CA MET A 285 -3.21 4.32 3.58
C MET A 285 -2.71 2.89 3.78
N ARG A 286 -1.66 2.68 4.58
CA ARG A 286 -1.14 1.34 4.87
C ARG A 286 -2.15 0.50 5.66
N ALA A 287 -2.73 1.07 6.72
CA ALA A 287 -3.70 0.38 7.58
C ALA A 287 -4.98 0.01 6.80
N VAL A 288 -5.54 0.95 6.02
CA VAL A 288 -6.75 0.77 5.21
C VAL A 288 -6.58 -0.34 4.17
N LEU A 289 -5.46 -0.36 3.44
CA LEU A 289 -5.19 -1.42 2.46
C LEU A 289 -5.08 -2.79 3.11
N MET A 290 -4.45 -2.87 4.28
CA MET A 290 -4.21 -4.14 4.99
C MET A 290 -5.47 -4.65 5.70
N ALA A 291 -6.26 -3.77 6.31
CA ALA A 291 -7.55 -4.13 6.89
C ALA A 291 -8.54 -4.56 5.79
N GLY A 292 -8.54 -3.87 4.64
CA GLY A 292 -9.41 -4.17 3.50
C GLY A 292 -9.01 -5.41 2.69
N ALA A 293 -7.80 -5.94 2.86
CA ALA A 293 -7.27 -7.02 2.04
C ALA A 293 -8.09 -8.33 2.16
N THR A 294 -8.28 -9.01 1.03
CA THR A 294 -9.00 -10.29 0.95
C THR A 294 -8.06 -11.45 1.25
N ARG A 295 -8.41 -12.30 2.22
CA ARG A 295 -7.57 -13.40 2.73
C ARG A 295 -7.88 -14.77 2.11
N LYS A 296 -8.84 -14.82 1.18
CA LYS A 296 -9.22 -16.01 0.42
C LYS A 296 -9.73 -15.58 -0.95
N THR A 297 -9.11 -16.07 -2.02
CA THR A 297 -9.42 -15.59 -3.39
C THR A 297 -9.76 -16.74 -4.33
N ARG A 298 -10.38 -16.37 -5.46
CA ARG A 298 -10.57 -17.21 -6.65
C ARG A 298 -10.40 -16.32 -7.88
N ASN A 299 -9.15 -16.02 -8.17
CA ASN A 299 -8.77 -15.04 -9.18
C ASN A 299 -8.92 -15.62 -10.58
N SER A 300 -9.44 -14.84 -11.50
CA SER A 300 -9.45 -15.18 -12.91
C SER A 300 -8.12 -14.87 -13.61
N SER A 301 -7.29 -14.02 -13.01
CA SER A 301 -5.98 -13.62 -13.55
C SER A 301 -4.84 -14.56 -13.14
N HIS A 302 -4.21 -14.37 -11.97
CA HIS A 302 -3.04 -15.14 -11.57
C HIS A 302 -2.89 -15.34 -10.06
N GLY A 303 -2.77 -16.62 -9.66
CA GLY A 303 -2.50 -17.03 -8.28
C GLY A 303 -3.72 -16.91 -7.39
N ASP A 304 -3.78 -17.72 -6.32
CA ASP A 304 -4.86 -17.66 -5.34
C ASP A 304 -4.33 -17.72 -3.92
N ILE A 305 -5.02 -17.02 -3.02
CA ILE A 305 -4.82 -17.17 -1.60
C ILE A 305 -5.68 -18.33 -1.10
N ALA A 306 -5.01 -19.42 -0.77
CA ALA A 306 -5.56 -20.55 -0.05
C ALA A 306 -4.78 -20.79 1.25
N GLY A 307 -5.52 -21.20 2.29
CA GLY A 307 -4.99 -21.50 3.62
C GLY A 307 -4.17 -20.36 4.22
N TYR A 308 -4.76 -19.16 4.25
CA TYR A 308 -4.17 -17.98 4.87
C TYR A 308 -3.99 -18.22 6.37
N ARG A 309 -2.73 -18.24 6.82
CA ARG A 309 -2.35 -18.51 8.22
C ARG A 309 -2.82 -19.85 8.79
N ASP A 310 -3.26 -20.81 7.97
CA ASP A 310 -3.72 -22.12 8.44
C ASP A 310 -2.60 -22.91 9.16
N VAL A 311 -1.37 -22.79 8.67
CA VAL A 311 -0.19 -23.45 9.23
C VAL A 311 0.68 -22.50 10.05
N ALA A 312 1.32 -23.02 11.11
CA ALA A 312 2.04 -22.21 12.08
C ALA A 312 3.22 -21.44 11.48
N GLU A 313 3.93 -22.00 10.51
CA GLU A 313 5.11 -21.40 9.86
C GLU A 313 4.76 -20.14 9.07
N ASN A 314 3.49 -19.98 8.68
CA ASN A 314 3.01 -18.80 7.99
C ASN A 314 2.44 -17.75 8.94
N ARG A 315 2.37 -18.01 10.25
CA ARG A 315 1.83 -17.07 11.23
C ARG A 315 2.94 -16.16 11.74
N MET A 316 3.04 -14.94 11.20
CA MET A 316 4.00 -13.95 11.70
C MET A 316 3.52 -13.32 13.02
N PRO A 317 4.45 -12.87 13.90
CA PRO A 317 4.12 -12.25 15.20
C PRO A 317 3.28 -10.97 15.09
N ASN A 318 3.36 -10.26 13.96
CA ASN A 318 2.54 -9.08 13.69
C ASN A 318 1.16 -9.40 13.08
N GLY A 319 0.75 -10.67 13.12
CA GLY A 319 -0.57 -11.09 12.64
C GLY A 319 -0.70 -11.29 11.13
N LEU A 320 0.36 -11.05 10.35
CA LEU A 320 0.37 -11.27 8.90
C LEU A 320 0.69 -12.71 8.49
N ASP A 321 0.23 -13.15 7.32
CA ASP A 321 0.74 -14.36 6.68
C ASP A 321 2.15 -14.11 6.12
N ARG A 322 3.11 -14.99 6.39
CA ARG A 322 4.49 -14.90 5.87
C ARG A 322 4.55 -14.72 4.35
N ARG A 323 3.63 -15.35 3.61
CA ARG A 323 3.58 -15.36 2.14
C ARG A 323 2.66 -14.28 1.59
N TYR A 324 1.55 -13.99 2.27
CA TYR A 324 0.49 -13.15 1.71
C TYR A 324 0.35 -11.78 2.39
N GLY A 325 1.14 -11.51 3.42
CA GLY A 325 0.97 -10.31 4.23
C GLY A 325 -0.42 -10.30 4.87
N ALA A 326 -1.16 -9.21 4.72
CA ALA A 326 -2.54 -9.09 5.19
C ALA A 326 -3.56 -9.75 4.25
N GLY A 327 -3.15 -10.18 3.06
CA GLY A 327 -4.01 -10.72 2.02
C GLY A 327 -3.79 -10.02 0.67
N GLN A 328 -4.69 -10.29 -0.27
CA GLN A 328 -4.70 -9.67 -1.59
C GLN A 328 -5.37 -8.29 -1.53
N LEU A 329 -4.84 -7.33 -2.30
CA LEU A 329 -5.48 -6.05 -2.55
C LEU A 329 -6.96 -6.23 -2.89
N ASP A 330 -7.82 -5.54 -2.15
CA ASP A 330 -9.23 -5.34 -2.49
C ASP A 330 -9.52 -3.85 -2.35
N ILE A 331 -9.47 -3.12 -3.47
CA ILE A 331 -9.64 -1.66 -3.49
C ILE A 331 -11.05 -1.26 -3.06
N TYR A 332 -12.04 -2.12 -3.28
CA TYR A 332 -13.41 -1.83 -2.90
C TYR A 332 -13.58 -1.82 -1.39
N ASN A 333 -13.03 -2.82 -0.70
CA ASN A 333 -13.04 -2.84 0.76
C ASN A 333 -12.20 -1.68 1.34
N ALA A 334 -11.02 -1.43 0.77
CA ALA A 334 -10.19 -0.29 1.19
C ALA A 334 -10.93 1.05 1.03
N TRP A 335 -11.62 1.25 -0.09
CA TRP A 335 -12.45 2.43 -0.33
C TRP A 335 -13.60 2.56 0.68
N LYS A 336 -14.28 1.45 1.01
CA LYS A 336 -15.34 1.45 2.04
C LYS A 336 -14.84 1.88 3.41
N ILE A 337 -13.71 1.31 3.84
CA ILE A 337 -13.07 1.66 5.11
C ILE A 337 -12.72 3.15 5.13
N LEU A 338 -12.10 3.66 4.07
CA LEU A 338 -11.69 5.06 3.97
C LEU A 338 -12.88 6.02 3.95
N THR A 339 -13.92 5.72 3.16
CA THR A 339 -15.10 6.59 3.00
C THR A 339 -16.10 6.49 4.15
N ALA A 340 -15.97 5.48 5.01
CA ALA A 340 -16.65 5.49 6.30
C ALA A 340 -16.19 6.65 7.20
N GLY A 341 -15.06 7.30 6.86
CA GLY A 341 -14.52 8.46 7.55
C GLY A 341 -13.75 8.09 8.81
N GLU A 342 -12.95 9.04 9.27
CA GLU A 342 -12.26 8.97 10.54
C GLU A 342 -13.26 8.86 11.71
N GLN A 343 -12.94 7.99 12.67
CA GLN A 343 -13.83 7.61 13.76
C GLN A 343 -13.00 7.47 15.04
N GLU A 344 -12.97 8.53 15.86
CA GLU A 344 -12.29 8.53 17.16
C GLU A 344 -12.85 7.46 18.11
N ASN A 345 -14.13 7.13 17.95
CA ASN A 345 -14.78 5.97 18.54
C ASN A 345 -15.45 5.18 17.42
N VAL A 346 -15.26 3.87 17.42
CA VAL A 346 -15.77 2.99 16.36
C VAL A 346 -17.31 2.97 16.46
N SER A 347 -17.96 3.57 15.48
CA SER A 347 -19.43 3.65 15.40
C SER A 347 -19.99 2.88 14.22
N ARG A 348 -19.11 2.44 13.32
CA ARG A 348 -19.45 1.73 12.09
C ARG A 348 -18.65 0.43 11.98
N PRO A 349 -19.19 -0.59 11.29
CA PRO A 349 -18.49 -1.86 11.08
C PRO A 349 -17.20 -1.72 10.26
N CYS A 350 -16.97 -0.59 9.60
CA CYS A 350 -15.69 -0.27 8.98
C CYS A 350 -15.34 1.20 9.20
N GLY A 351 -14.05 1.51 9.13
CA GLY A 351 -13.55 2.85 9.38
C GLY A 351 -12.05 2.86 9.68
N PHE A 352 -11.56 4.06 9.92
CA PHE A 352 -10.21 4.26 10.41
C PHE A 352 -10.18 5.34 11.48
N ASP A 353 -9.07 5.43 12.21
CA ASP A 353 -8.73 6.55 13.07
C ASP A 353 -7.25 6.89 12.88
N TYR A 354 -6.90 8.17 12.95
CA TYR A 354 -5.51 8.62 13.02
C TYR A 354 -5.28 9.31 14.36
N GLU A 355 -4.57 8.62 15.25
CA GLU A 355 -4.21 9.15 16.56
C GLU A 355 -2.89 9.93 16.43
N PRO A 356 -2.88 11.27 16.58
CA PRO A 356 -1.68 12.08 16.38
C PRO A 356 -0.62 11.90 17.47
N ALA A 357 -0.96 11.34 18.65
CA ALA A 357 0.02 11.15 19.70
C ALA A 357 -0.39 10.13 20.78
N LEU A 358 0.26 8.97 20.78
CA LEU A 358 0.24 8.02 21.89
C LEU A 358 1.53 8.11 22.73
N ALA A 359 1.39 8.51 23.99
CA ALA A 359 2.51 8.60 24.94
C ALA A 359 3.10 7.21 25.27
N ALA A 360 4.33 7.18 25.78
CA ALA A 360 4.98 5.95 26.23
C ALA A 360 4.15 5.26 27.33
N GLY A 361 3.93 3.95 27.21
CA GLY A 361 3.01 3.21 28.09
C GLY A 361 1.52 3.55 27.91
N GLY A 362 1.18 4.41 26.93
CA GLY A 362 -0.18 4.83 26.65
C GLY A 362 -1.03 3.72 26.02
N VAL A 363 -2.34 3.83 26.20
CA VAL A 363 -3.34 2.91 25.68
C VAL A 363 -4.44 3.72 25.00
N ARG A 364 -4.92 3.25 23.84
CA ARG A 364 -6.09 3.79 23.15
C ARG A 364 -7.05 2.65 22.82
N ASP A 365 -8.29 2.79 23.28
CA ASP A 365 -9.35 1.80 23.10
C ASP A 365 -10.42 2.28 22.13
N TYR A 366 -10.97 1.30 21.41
CA TYR A 366 -11.92 1.47 20.32
C TYR A 366 -13.02 0.42 20.46
N GLU A 367 -14.20 0.82 20.93
CA GLU A 367 -15.33 -0.09 21.16
C GLU A 367 -15.99 -0.52 19.86
N LEU A 368 -15.93 -1.80 19.50
CA LEU A 368 -16.53 -2.28 18.25
C LEU A 368 -18.07 -2.24 18.33
N PRO A 369 -18.76 -1.64 17.33
CA PRO A 369 -20.21 -1.62 17.30
C PRO A 369 -20.69 -3.04 17.04
N MET A 370 -21.34 -3.62 18.04
CA MET A 370 -21.80 -5.00 17.96
C MET A 370 -22.93 -5.13 16.93
N SER A 371 -22.72 -6.02 15.95
CA SER A 371 -23.82 -6.59 15.18
C SER A 371 -24.27 -7.87 15.90
N GLY A 372 -25.56 -7.99 16.20
CA GLY A 372 -26.13 -9.15 16.93
C GLY A 372 -25.91 -10.51 16.24
N ALA A 373 -25.35 -10.54 15.03
CA ALA A 373 -25.05 -11.76 14.26
C ALA A 373 -23.57 -12.20 14.30
N GLY A 374 -22.69 -11.46 14.99
CA GLY A 374 -21.25 -11.66 14.92
C GLY A 374 -20.68 -11.37 13.52
N GLY A 375 -19.42 -11.69 13.28
CA GLY A 375 -18.79 -11.42 11.99
C GLY A 375 -17.32 -11.77 11.91
N GLN A 376 -16.70 -11.43 10.79
CA GLN A 376 -15.26 -11.54 10.59
C GLN A 376 -14.62 -10.16 10.71
N LEU A 377 -13.80 -9.97 11.72
CA LEU A 377 -12.98 -8.78 11.91
C LEU A 377 -11.68 -8.89 11.13
N ALA A 378 -11.30 -7.83 10.43
CA ALA A 378 -9.95 -7.51 10.04
C ALA A 378 -9.59 -6.14 10.60
N ALA A 379 -8.50 -6.04 11.37
CA ALA A 379 -8.00 -4.78 11.89
C ALA A 379 -6.50 -4.66 11.66
N THR A 380 -6.00 -3.45 11.41
CA THR A 380 -4.57 -3.18 11.30
C THR A 380 -4.24 -1.83 11.89
N VAL A 381 -3.28 -1.80 12.81
CA VAL A 381 -2.60 -0.57 13.21
C VAL A 381 -1.30 -0.43 12.42
N SER A 382 -0.99 0.78 11.99
CA SER A 382 0.23 1.12 11.27
C SER A 382 0.82 2.41 11.83
N TRP A 383 2.14 2.46 11.93
CA TRP A 383 2.89 3.67 12.26
C TRP A 383 4.16 3.78 11.42
N ASN A 384 4.85 4.90 11.54
CA ASN A 384 6.12 5.14 10.87
C ASN A 384 7.27 5.19 11.88
N LEU A 385 8.48 4.87 11.41
CA LEU A 385 9.70 5.23 12.12
C LEU A 385 9.73 6.74 12.35
N LEU A 386 10.00 7.15 13.58
CA LEU A 386 10.17 8.55 13.90
C LEU A 386 11.59 9.01 13.64
N PHE A 387 11.70 10.19 13.04
CA PHE A 387 12.96 10.90 12.90
C PHE A 387 12.91 12.22 13.68
N PRO A 388 14.03 12.66 14.28
CA PRO A 388 14.13 13.99 14.86
C PRO A 388 13.81 15.07 13.83
N ALA A 389 13.38 16.23 14.31
CA ALA A 389 13.22 17.40 13.46
C ALA A 389 14.56 17.77 12.81
N ALA A 390 14.53 18.17 11.53
CA ALA A 390 15.72 18.66 10.84
C ALA A 390 16.26 19.93 11.52
N ARG A 391 17.59 20.11 11.51
CA ARG A 391 18.26 21.30 12.05
C ARG A 391 18.84 22.10 10.89
N GLY A 392 18.04 23.01 10.33
CA GLY A 392 18.35 23.65 9.05
C GLY A 392 18.33 22.63 7.92
N ASP A 393 19.35 22.66 7.05
CA ASP A 393 19.46 21.71 5.93
C ASP A 393 19.99 20.32 6.35
N ASN A 394 20.58 20.21 7.54
CA ASN A 394 21.13 18.95 8.05
C ASN A 394 20.01 18.07 8.63
N ILE A 395 20.03 16.79 8.24
CA ILE A 395 19.13 15.79 8.82
C ILE A 395 19.83 14.95 9.87
N ASP A 396 19.05 14.56 10.87
CA ASP A 396 19.41 13.52 11.81
C ASP A 396 18.70 12.23 11.37
N LEU A 397 19.51 11.23 11.02
CA LEU A 397 19.03 9.91 10.62
C LEU A 397 18.96 8.94 11.83
N SER A 398 19.00 9.42 13.07
CA SER A 398 18.70 8.61 14.26
C SER A 398 17.21 8.25 14.33
N ALA A 399 16.81 7.31 13.47
CA ALA A 399 15.47 6.75 13.45
C ALA A 399 15.15 6.05 14.78
N ARG A 400 13.91 6.18 15.24
CA ARG A 400 13.39 5.48 16.41
C ARG A 400 12.26 4.55 15.99
N LEU A 401 12.39 3.28 16.35
CA LEU A 401 11.34 2.28 16.22
C LEU A 401 10.61 2.17 17.57
N ASN A 402 9.47 2.85 17.68
CA ASN A 402 8.57 2.65 18.80
C ASN A 402 7.77 1.35 18.61
N ARG A 403 7.28 0.77 19.70
CA ARG A 403 6.58 -0.51 19.74
C ARG A 403 5.11 -0.28 20.07
N LEU A 404 4.26 -0.41 19.06
CA LEU A 404 2.82 -0.52 19.24
C LEU A 404 2.37 -1.98 19.14
N GLU A 405 1.38 -2.34 19.94
CA GLU A 405 0.71 -3.64 19.98
C GLU A 405 -0.78 -3.45 19.69
N LEU A 406 -1.42 -4.46 19.10
CA LEU A 406 -2.85 -4.46 18.83
C LEU A 406 -3.49 -5.70 19.44
N SER A 407 -4.50 -5.48 20.28
CA SER A 407 -5.23 -6.53 20.96
C SER A 407 -6.73 -6.43 20.70
N LEU A 408 -7.38 -7.58 20.51
CA LEU A 408 -8.83 -7.73 20.57
C LEU A 408 -9.17 -8.21 21.97
N ILE A 409 -10.01 -7.44 22.65
CA ILE A 409 -10.42 -7.71 24.03
C ILE A 409 -11.93 -7.91 24.04
N GLU A 410 -12.37 -8.99 24.64
CA GLU A 410 -13.77 -9.23 24.98
C GLU A 410 -14.09 -8.52 26.28
N VAL A 411 -15.24 -7.84 26.32
CA VAL A 411 -15.75 -7.12 27.47
C VAL A 411 -17.01 -7.82 27.95
N SER A 412 -17.01 -8.29 29.20
CA SER A 412 -18.16 -8.92 29.84
C SER A 412 -18.41 -8.33 31.23
N GLY A 413 -19.51 -8.73 31.87
CA GLY A 413 -19.80 -8.33 33.26
C GLY A 413 -18.73 -8.77 34.26
N ASP A 414 -17.89 -9.74 33.90
CA ASP A 414 -16.78 -10.25 34.71
C ASP A 414 -15.45 -9.51 34.45
N GLY A 415 -15.43 -8.55 33.50
CA GLY A 415 -14.27 -7.72 33.17
C GLY A 415 -13.79 -7.85 31.72
N GLU A 416 -12.52 -7.48 31.49
CA GLU A 416 -11.86 -7.52 30.18
C GLU A 416 -11.01 -8.79 30.01
N ARG A 417 -11.10 -9.44 28.85
CA ARG A 417 -10.30 -10.62 28.50
C ARG A 417 -9.65 -10.46 27.13
N VAL A 418 -8.32 -10.58 27.05
CA VAL A 418 -7.62 -10.60 25.76
C VAL A 418 -8.00 -11.87 24.99
N VAL A 419 -8.60 -11.69 23.83
CA VAL A 419 -8.97 -12.75 22.88
C VAL A 419 -7.80 -13.03 21.94
N ARG A 420 -7.22 -11.96 21.41
CA ARG A 420 -6.10 -12.03 20.49
C ARG A 420 -5.18 -10.84 20.67
N GLU A 421 -3.90 -11.07 20.39
CA GLU A 421 -2.86 -10.06 20.42
C GLU A 421 -1.93 -10.23 19.22
N SER A 422 -1.52 -9.10 18.66
CA SER A 422 -0.46 -8.93 17.67
C SER A 422 0.58 -7.96 18.22
N ALA A 423 1.79 -8.46 18.47
CA ALA A 423 2.80 -7.76 19.28
C ALA A 423 4.23 -7.98 18.75
N SER A 424 4.43 -7.88 17.43
CA SER A 424 5.79 -7.94 16.87
C SER A 424 6.67 -6.79 17.40
N PRO A 425 7.89 -7.06 17.88
CA PRO A 425 8.81 -6.01 18.32
C PRO A 425 9.56 -5.35 17.14
N ALA A 426 9.46 -5.89 15.92
CA ALA A 426 10.28 -5.48 14.78
C ALA A 426 9.49 -4.78 13.67
N ASP A 427 8.18 -4.97 13.60
CA ASP A 427 7.32 -4.43 12.55
C ASP A 427 6.65 -3.13 12.99
N THR A 428 6.35 -2.24 12.04
CA THR A 428 5.54 -1.03 12.24
C THR A 428 4.08 -1.20 11.84
N THR A 429 3.63 -2.46 11.86
CA THR A 429 2.25 -2.84 11.65
C THR A 429 1.91 -3.96 12.64
N GLN A 430 0.67 -3.98 13.13
CA GLN A 430 0.09 -5.13 13.83
C GLN A 430 -1.29 -5.37 13.25
N SER A 431 -1.63 -6.62 12.99
CA SER A 431 -2.90 -6.96 12.33
C SER A 431 -3.62 -8.09 13.05
N LEU A 432 -4.95 -8.02 13.06
CA LEU A 432 -5.84 -9.06 13.58
C LEU A 432 -6.78 -9.53 12.47
N TYR A 433 -7.09 -10.83 12.47
CA TYR A 433 -8.12 -11.41 11.62
C TYR A 433 -8.85 -12.50 12.39
N GLU A 434 -9.98 -12.15 13.00
CA GLU A 434 -10.63 -12.95 14.03
C GLU A 434 -12.15 -13.02 13.82
N THR A 435 -12.74 -14.16 14.18
CA THR A 435 -14.20 -14.31 14.19
C THR A 435 -14.75 -13.70 15.48
N LEU A 436 -15.62 -12.71 15.34
CA LEU A 436 -16.37 -12.10 16.43
C LEU A 436 -17.61 -12.95 16.72
N GLN A 437 -17.81 -13.28 18.00
CA GLN A 437 -19.00 -14.01 18.42
C GLN A 437 -20.22 -13.07 18.43
N PRO A 438 -21.42 -13.59 18.11
CA PRO A 438 -22.67 -12.87 18.32
C PRO A 438 -22.80 -12.38 19.77
N ASP A 439 -23.48 -11.25 19.96
CA ASP A 439 -23.87 -10.69 21.28
C ASP A 439 -22.73 -10.51 22.30
N THR A 440 -21.47 -10.47 21.86
CA THR A 440 -20.28 -10.36 22.71
C THR A 440 -19.59 -9.01 22.52
N ALA A 441 -19.55 -8.12 23.51
CA ALA A 441 -18.89 -6.83 23.34
C ALA A 441 -17.36 -6.97 23.17
N TYR A 442 -16.79 -6.21 22.23
CA TYR A 442 -15.35 -6.21 21.97
C TYR A 442 -14.78 -4.80 21.92
N LEU A 443 -13.52 -4.66 22.30
CA LEU A 443 -12.70 -3.48 22.03
C LEU A 443 -11.43 -3.86 21.26
N LEU A 444 -11.02 -2.97 20.37
CA LEU A 444 -9.68 -2.94 19.83
C LEU A 444 -8.83 -2.04 20.72
N ARG A 445 -7.72 -2.56 21.21
CA ARG A 445 -6.78 -1.82 22.06
C ARG A 445 -5.45 -1.67 21.36
N VAL A 446 -5.01 -0.42 21.18
CA VAL A 446 -3.65 -0.08 20.76
C VAL A 446 -2.85 0.31 22.00
N THR A 447 -1.77 -0.43 22.26
CA THR A 447 -0.88 -0.17 23.40
C THR A 447 0.49 0.24 22.91
N ARG A 448 1.07 1.29 23.49
CA ARG A 448 2.48 1.60 23.32
C ARG A 448 3.31 0.89 24.38
N ALA A 449 3.96 -0.20 23.97
CA ALA A 449 4.67 -1.13 24.85
C ALA A 449 6.11 -0.72 25.18
N ASP A 450 6.67 0.28 24.49
CA ASP A 450 7.98 0.84 24.83
C ASP A 450 7.90 1.97 25.87
N ALA A 451 9.00 2.14 26.62
CA ALA A 451 9.16 3.21 27.60
C ALA A 451 9.93 4.43 27.04
N ALA A 452 10.16 4.51 25.72
CA ALA A 452 10.96 5.59 25.14
C ALA A 452 10.21 6.92 25.22
N ALA A 453 10.89 7.99 25.63
CA ALA A 453 10.25 9.30 25.77
C ALA A 453 9.69 9.83 24.44
N GLY A 454 8.63 10.65 24.53
CA GLY A 454 7.92 11.24 23.39
C GLY A 454 6.58 10.57 23.11
N SER A 455 5.94 10.93 22.00
CA SER A 455 4.71 10.30 21.48
C SER A 455 4.98 9.58 20.16
N GLN A 456 4.08 8.66 19.79
CA GLN A 456 4.00 8.01 18.49
C GLN A 456 2.61 8.28 17.92
N ASP A 457 2.53 8.84 16.72
CA ASP A 457 1.29 8.84 15.95
C ASP A 457 1.07 7.47 15.29
N PHE A 458 -0.19 7.12 15.06
CA PHE A 458 -0.53 5.88 14.37
C PHE A 458 -1.88 5.99 13.67
N ALA A 459 -2.12 5.08 12.74
CA ALA A 459 -3.44 4.85 12.18
C ALA A 459 -3.95 3.46 12.57
N LEU A 460 -5.22 3.36 12.93
CA LEU A 460 -5.95 2.10 13.04
C LEU A 460 -6.99 2.05 11.93
N ALA A 461 -7.12 0.93 11.24
CA ALA A 461 -8.22 0.67 10.31
C ALA A 461 -8.87 -0.67 10.64
N TRP A 462 -10.19 -0.75 10.47
CA TRP A 462 -10.97 -1.97 10.73
C TRP A 462 -12.04 -2.19 9.67
N HIS A 463 -12.40 -3.47 9.52
CA HIS A 463 -13.49 -3.93 8.70
C HIS A 463 -14.10 -5.18 9.34
N VAL A 464 -15.37 -5.10 9.70
CA VAL A 464 -16.19 -6.19 10.20
C VAL A 464 -17.15 -6.56 9.09
N ILE A 465 -16.99 -7.78 8.56
CA ILE A 465 -17.93 -8.35 7.61
C ILE A 465 -18.94 -9.16 8.42
N SER A 466 -20.19 -8.69 8.49
CA SER A 466 -21.26 -9.40 9.19
C SER A 466 -21.51 -10.78 8.56
N ASN A 467 -21.87 -11.76 9.39
CA ASN A 467 -22.28 -13.08 8.91
C ASN A 467 -23.71 -13.11 8.34
N GLU A 468 -24.44 -11.98 8.40
CA GLU A 468 -25.76 -11.87 7.79
C GLU A 468 -25.66 -12.08 6.27
N ALA A 469 -26.51 -12.96 5.74
CA ALA A 469 -26.61 -13.16 4.30
C ALA A 469 -27.02 -11.84 3.63
N PRO A 470 -26.40 -11.47 2.49
CA PRO A 470 -26.70 -10.23 1.80
C PRO A 470 -28.14 -10.12 1.30
#